data_AF-A0A0L8IZP3-F1
#
_entry.id   AF-A0A0L8IZP3-F1
#
_cell.length_a   1.000
_cell.length_b   1.000
_cell.length_c   1.000
_cell.angle_alpha   90.00
_cell.angle_beta   90.00
_cell.angle_gamma   90.00
#
_symmetry.space_group_name_H-M   'P 1'
#
loop_
_entity.id
_entity.type
_entity.pdbx_description
1 polymer ?
#
loop_
_entity_poly.entity_id
_entity_poly.type
_entity_poly.pdbx_seq_one_letter_code
_entity_poly.pdbx_strand_id
1 'polypeptide(L)'
;MQQILENDPDITLVTVQPEDFETLVAIRIEAMRESLERVGRFDPVRAQERFREGFSASCTHYIQVAGSKVGFVVVKPSSDGLLLDHLYIKPAVQGQGIGAAVLRQVFAQADATASTVRVGALKESDSNRFYVRHGFQLVESGEFDNYYLRPQRFEGAPMASINVRIEDDLKARAYLELERLGATSSELLRQTLQYVAEHGQLPFMMTEEDEALLATVRERLASPQRVKVSLDDL
;
A
#
# COMPACT_ATOMS: atom_id res chain seq x y z
N MET A 1 -3.43 -26.81 26.77
CA MET A 1 -2.38 -27.07 25.77
C MET A 1 -1.79 -25.72 25.41
N GLN A 2 -0.54 -25.53 25.77
CA GLN A 2 0.15 -24.25 25.97
C GLN A 2 0.71 -23.78 24.62
N GLN A 3 0.31 -22.61 24.11
CA GLN A 3 0.91 -22.05 22.91
C GLN A 3 1.63 -20.75 23.29
N ILE A 4 2.93 -20.81 23.06
CA ILE A 4 3.96 -19.87 23.49
C ILE A 4 3.63 -18.48 22.93
N LEU A 5 3.50 -17.50 23.82
CA LEU A 5 3.72 -16.10 23.47
C LEU A 5 5.21 -16.00 23.11
N GLU A 6 5.54 -16.26 21.84
CA GLU A 6 6.86 -15.94 21.32
C GLU A 6 7.00 -14.42 21.41
N ASN A 7 8.01 -13.94 22.12
CA ASN A 7 8.33 -12.52 22.21
C ASN A 7 8.49 -11.97 20.80
N ASP A 8 7.45 -11.32 20.30
CA ASP A 8 7.50 -10.67 19.01
C ASP A 8 8.58 -9.60 19.05
N PRO A 9 9.51 -9.57 18.08
CA PRO A 9 10.56 -8.56 18.08
C PRO A 9 9.91 -7.19 17.95
N ASP A 10 10.30 -6.28 18.83
CA ASP A 10 9.89 -4.87 18.74
C ASP A 10 10.56 -4.25 17.51
N ILE A 11 9.73 -3.93 16.52
CA ILE A 11 10.17 -3.31 15.26
C ILE A 11 9.62 -1.89 15.17
N THR A 12 10.43 -1.00 14.61
CA THR A 12 9.99 0.34 14.21
C THR A 12 10.19 0.51 12.71
N LEU A 13 9.17 1.01 12.03
CA LEU A 13 9.28 1.44 10.64
C LEU A 13 9.72 2.90 10.61
N VAL A 14 10.88 3.17 10.02
CA VAL A 14 11.48 4.50 9.97
C VAL A 14 11.47 5.00 8.53
N THR A 15 11.09 6.26 8.33
CA THR A 15 11.05 6.87 7.00
C THR A 15 12.43 6.87 6.34
N VAL A 16 12.41 6.73 5.03
CA VAL A 16 13.58 6.74 4.16
C VAL A 16 13.68 8.10 3.47
N GLN A 17 14.92 8.54 3.22
CA GLN A 17 15.21 9.69 2.37
C GLN A 17 15.67 9.25 0.98
N PRO A 18 15.56 10.09 -0.07
CA PRO A 18 16.04 9.73 -1.41
C PRO A 18 17.51 9.29 -1.44
N GLU A 19 18.35 9.82 -0.56
CA GLU A 19 19.78 9.54 -0.47
C GLU A 19 20.10 8.15 0.08
N ASP A 20 19.13 7.49 0.72
CA ASP A 20 19.27 6.14 1.25
C ASP A 20 19.25 5.06 0.15
N PHE A 21 18.98 5.44 -1.11
CA PHE A 21 18.81 4.53 -2.24
C PHE A 21 19.90 3.47 -2.36
N GLU A 22 21.18 3.86 -2.36
CA GLU A 22 22.29 2.93 -2.52
C GLU A 22 22.39 1.95 -1.33
N THR A 23 22.06 2.41 -0.11
CA THR A 23 22.01 1.55 1.08
C THR A 23 20.89 0.51 0.96
N LEU A 24 19.73 0.88 0.43
CA LEU A 24 18.60 -0.02 0.23
C LEU A 24 18.90 -1.06 -0.87
N VAL A 25 19.54 -0.64 -1.97
CA VAL A 25 20.02 -1.56 -3.01
C VAL A 25 20.98 -2.59 -2.41
N ALA A 26 21.94 -2.15 -1.57
CA ALA A 26 22.87 -3.05 -0.91
C ALA A 26 22.15 -4.09 -0.02
N ILE A 27 21.18 -3.67 0.79
CA ILE A 27 20.37 -4.58 1.62
C ILE A 27 19.59 -5.58 0.76
N ARG A 28 19.00 -5.13 -0.36
CA ARG A 28 18.26 -5.99 -1.28
C ARG A 28 19.18 -7.05 -1.89
N ILE A 29 20.34 -6.65 -2.38
CA ILE A 29 21.34 -7.56 -2.96
C ILE A 29 21.77 -8.60 -1.91
N GLU A 30 22.07 -8.16 -0.69
CA GLU A 30 22.45 -9.03 0.42
C GLU A 30 21.35 -10.06 0.74
N ALA A 31 20.10 -9.59 0.89
CA ALA A 31 18.97 -10.45 1.25
C ALA A 31 18.56 -11.44 0.15
N MET A 32 18.73 -11.07 -1.13
CA MET A 32 18.31 -11.91 -2.26
C MET A 32 19.41 -12.83 -2.80
N ARG A 33 20.68 -12.58 -2.45
CA ARG A 33 21.85 -13.24 -3.07
C ARG A 33 21.69 -14.76 -3.17
N GLU A 34 21.47 -15.43 -2.04
CA GLU A 34 21.38 -16.89 -1.99
C GLU A 34 20.25 -17.43 -2.88
N SER A 35 19.07 -16.81 -2.84
CA SER A 35 17.92 -17.24 -3.63
C SER A 35 18.15 -17.04 -5.14
N LEU A 36 18.79 -15.92 -5.53
CA LEU A 36 19.10 -15.64 -6.93
C LEU A 36 20.23 -16.52 -7.48
N GLU A 37 21.26 -16.79 -6.67
CA GLU A 37 22.36 -17.69 -7.02
C GLU A 37 21.85 -19.12 -7.21
N ARG A 38 20.95 -19.60 -6.32
CA ARG A 38 20.34 -20.93 -6.39
C ARG A 38 19.60 -21.17 -7.70
N VAL A 39 18.90 -20.16 -8.23
CA VAL A 39 18.17 -20.26 -9.50
C VAL A 39 19.01 -19.83 -10.71
N GLY A 40 20.31 -19.52 -10.52
CA GLY A 40 21.22 -19.12 -11.59
C GLY A 40 20.92 -17.75 -12.21
N ARG A 41 20.35 -16.82 -11.44
CA ARG A 41 19.83 -15.52 -11.93
C ARG A 41 20.39 -14.31 -11.22
N PHE A 42 21.45 -14.48 -10.42
CA PHE A 42 22.08 -13.35 -9.77
C PHE A 42 22.77 -12.45 -10.80
N ASP A 43 22.22 -11.26 -10.97
CA ASP A 43 22.81 -10.17 -11.75
C ASP A 43 22.70 -8.88 -10.91
N PRO A 44 23.84 -8.31 -10.46
CA PRO A 44 23.84 -7.12 -9.62
C PRO A 44 23.31 -5.88 -10.34
N VAL A 45 23.48 -5.78 -11.66
CA VAL A 45 22.99 -4.64 -12.46
C VAL A 45 21.47 -4.69 -12.53
N ARG A 46 20.91 -5.84 -12.94
CA ARG A 46 19.46 -6.06 -12.97
C ARG A 46 18.82 -5.90 -11.59
N ALA A 47 19.52 -6.29 -10.53
CA ALA A 47 19.05 -6.13 -9.17
C ALA A 47 18.90 -4.65 -8.77
N GLN A 48 19.83 -3.81 -9.20
CA GLN A 48 19.76 -2.36 -8.97
C GLN A 48 18.68 -1.72 -9.83
N GLU A 49 18.59 -2.05 -11.12
CA GLU A 49 17.58 -1.52 -12.05
C GLU A 49 16.16 -1.81 -11.59
N ARG A 50 15.87 -3.07 -11.22
CA ARG A 50 14.54 -3.48 -10.73
C ARG A 50 14.11 -2.72 -9.48
N PHE A 51 15.07 -2.31 -8.63
CA PHE A 51 14.75 -1.47 -7.48
C PHE A 51 14.58 0.00 -7.86
N ARG A 52 15.40 0.50 -8.80
CA ARG A 52 15.36 1.89 -9.28
C ARG A 52 14.03 2.25 -9.94
N GLU A 53 13.51 1.39 -10.82
CA GLU A 53 12.28 1.65 -11.58
C GLU A 53 11.06 1.90 -10.69
N GLY A 54 11.05 1.36 -9.47
CA GLY A 54 9.94 1.46 -8.54
C GLY A 54 10.24 2.25 -7.26
N PHE A 55 11.42 2.87 -7.13
CA PHE A 55 11.80 3.50 -5.87
C PHE A 55 10.95 4.73 -5.56
N SER A 56 10.33 4.74 -4.38
CA SER A 56 9.63 5.87 -3.82
C SER A 56 9.93 5.96 -2.33
N ALA A 57 10.63 7.03 -1.91
CA ALA A 57 11.00 7.24 -0.51
C ALA A 57 9.75 7.32 0.39
N SER A 58 8.64 7.90 -0.08
CA SER A 58 7.39 8.00 0.70
C SER A 58 6.71 6.65 0.96
N CYS A 59 6.96 5.65 0.11
CA CYS A 59 6.41 4.30 0.25
C CYS A 59 7.41 3.32 0.89
N THR A 60 8.64 3.76 1.19
CA THR A 60 9.74 2.91 1.65
C THR A 60 10.07 3.22 3.11
N HIS A 61 10.21 2.18 3.92
CA HIS A 61 10.56 2.31 5.33
C HIS A 61 11.71 1.35 5.69
N TYR A 62 12.67 1.85 6.45
CA TYR A 62 13.62 0.97 7.13
C TYR A 62 12.90 0.15 8.20
N ILE A 63 13.31 -1.10 8.34
CA ILE A 63 12.94 -1.95 9.47
C ILE A 63 14.05 -1.80 10.52
N GLN A 64 13.70 -1.24 11.67
CA GLN A 64 14.61 -1.03 12.78
C GLN A 64 14.30 -1.97 13.95
N VAL A 65 15.31 -2.64 14.48
CA VAL A 65 15.24 -3.47 15.70
C VAL A 65 16.35 -3.01 16.64
N ALA A 66 16.00 -2.68 17.89
CA ALA A 66 16.95 -2.20 18.91
C ALA A 66 17.89 -1.08 18.38
N GLY A 67 17.36 -0.13 17.62
CA GLY A 67 18.14 0.98 17.04
C GLY A 67 18.87 0.67 15.73
N SER A 68 18.93 -0.60 15.30
CA SER A 68 19.67 -1.03 14.11
C SER A 68 18.77 -1.20 12.89
N LYS A 69 19.17 -0.63 11.74
CA LYS A 69 18.51 -0.85 10.44
C LYS A 69 18.84 -2.25 9.90
N VAL A 70 17.90 -3.17 10.04
CA VAL A 70 18.06 -4.60 9.73
C VAL A 70 17.45 -5.02 8.40
N GLY A 71 16.72 -4.13 7.75
CA GLY A 71 16.00 -4.43 6.53
C GLY A 71 15.22 -3.21 6.04
N PHE A 72 14.37 -3.41 5.04
CA PHE A 72 13.39 -2.42 4.64
C PHE A 72 12.14 -3.08 4.05
N VAL A 73 11.05 -2.31 4.04
CA VAL A 73 9.77 -2.69 3.45
C VAL A 73 9.29 -1.58 2.52
N VAL A 74 8.66 -1.96 1.42
CA VAL A 74 7.98 -1.04 0.49
C VAL A 74 6.53 -1.47 0.38
N VAL A 75 5.62 -0.56 0.75
CA VAL A 75 4.18 -0.75 0.64
C VAL A 75 3.62 0.40 -0.17
N LYS A 76 3.01 0.06 -1.31
CA LYS A 76 2.44 1.04 -2.24
C LYS A 76 0.92 0.92 -2.25
N PRO A 77 0.18 2.04 -2.32
CA PRO A 77 -1.22 2.00 -2.74
C PRO A 77 -1.35 1.36 -4.12
N SER A 78 -2.45 0.65 -4.34
CA SER A 78 -2.81 0.03 -5.60
C SER A 78 -4.33 0.13 -5.78
N SER A 79 -4.84 -0.02 -7.01
CA SER A 79 -6.27 0.08 -7.33
C SER A 79 -7.15 -0.82 -6.46
N ASP A 80 -6.63 -1.99 -6.07
CA ASP A 80 -7.36 -3.03 -5.34
C ASP A 80 -6.91 -3.19 -3.87
N GLY A 81 -6.11 -2.25 -3.35
CA GLY A 81 -5.64 -2.26 -1.96
C GLY A 81 -4.18 -1.85 -1.82
N LEU A 82 -3.37 -2.70 -1.20
CA LEU A 82 -1.94 -2.48 -0.96
C LEU A 82 -1.09 -3.47 -1.75
N LEU A 83 0.01 -2.98 -2.32
CA LEU A 83 1.09 -3.80 -2.87
C LEU A 83 2.27 -3.80 -1.89
N LEU A 84 2.54 -4.95 -1.29
CA LEU A 84 3.81 -5.22 -0.62
C LEU A 84 4.86 -5.51 -1.69
N ASP A 85 5.49 -4.45 -2.19
CA ASP A 85 6.40 -4.51 -3.33
C ASP A 85 7.74 -5.11 -2.95
N HIS A 86 8.24 -4.75 -1.76
CA HIS A 86 9.50 -5.26 -1.21
C HIS A 86 9.39 -5.55 0.28
N LEU A 87 9.96 -6.67 0.70
CA LEU A 87 10.23 -7.00 2.09
C LEU A 87 11.57 -7.71 2.17
N TYR A 88 12.60 -7.00 2.61
CA TYR A 88 13.96 -7.54 2.71
C TYR A 88 14.50 -7.37 4.11
N ILE A 89 15.06 -8.44 4.65
CA ILE A 89 15.69 -8.51 5.97
C ILE A 89 17.07 -9.09 5.74
N LYS A 90 18.10 -8.48 6.34
CA LYS A 90 19.49 -8.96 6.24
C LYS A 90 19.60 -10.41 6.71
N PRO A 91 20.31 -11.30 5.98
CA PRO A 91 20.40 -12.72 6.31
C PRO A 91 20.78 -13.02 7.76
N ALA A 92 21.70 -12.24 8.34
CA ALA A 92 22.20 -12.43 9.70
C ALA A 92 21.13 -12.34 10.81
N VAL A 93 19.96 -11.75 10.53
CA VAL A 93 18.87 -11.59 11.51
C VAL A 93 17.54 -12.20 11.04
N GLN A 94 17.56 -12.98 9.96
CA GLN A 94 16.38 -13.72 9.51
C GLN A 94 16.02 -14.84 10.50
N GLY A 95 14.79 -15.35 10.40
CA GLY A 95 14.29 -16.41 11.27
C GLY A 95 13.92 -15.98 12.70
N GLN A 96 14.04 -14.69 13.03
CA GLN A 96 13.75 -14.13 14.36
C GLN A 96 12.34 -13.50 14.46
N GLY A 97 11.42 -13.81 13.55
CA GLY A 97 10.06 -13.26 13.56
C GLY A 97 9.92 -11.81 13.03
N ILE A 98 11.03 -11.14 12.66
CA ILE A 98 11.01 -9.74 12.18
C ILE A 98 10.06 -9.56 10.98
N GLY A 99 10.10 -10.46 10.00
CA GLY A 99 9.21 -10.39 8.83
C GLY A 99 7.73 -10.55 9.21
N ALA A 100 7.44 -11.43 10.17
CA ALA A 100 6.08 -11.59 10.68
C ALA A 100 5.60 -10.30 11.37
N ALA A 101 6.48 -9.64 12.13
CA ALA A 101 6.19 -8.36 12.77
C ALA A 101 5.90 -7.25 11.77
N VAL A 102 6.66 -7.16 10.69
CA VAL A 102 6.38 -6.23 9.60
C VAL A 102 5.03 -6.53 8.96
N LEU A 103 4.74 -7.80 8.63
CA LEU A 103 3.46 -8.18 8.03
C LEU A 103 2.27 -7.84 8.91
N ARG A 104 2.37 -7.97 10.24
CA ARG A 104 1.29 -7.55 11.15
C ARG A 104 0.97 -6.06 11.05
N GLN A 105 1.99 -5.19 10.96
CA GLN A 105 1.76 -3.76 10.78
C GLN A 105 1.12 -3.45 9.41
N VAL A 106 1.59 -4.10 8.35
CA VAL A 106 0.99 -3.97 7.00
C VAL A 106 -0.46 -4.47 6.98
N PHE A 107 -0.74 -5.57 7.65
CA PHE A 107 -2.09 -6.12 7.75
C PHE A 107 -3.01 -5.23 8.58
N ALA A 108 -2.53 -4.65 9.68
CA ALA A 108 -3.31 -3.70 10.46
C ALA A 108 -3.70 -2.47 9.62
N GLN A 109 -2.78 -1.95 8.80
CA GLN A 109 -3.08 -0.88 7.84
C GLN A 109 -4.14 -1.33 6.82
N ALA A 110 -3.97 -2.50 6.22
CA ALA A 110 -4.89 -3.03 5.22
C ALA A 110 -6.28 -3.29 5.82
N ASP A 111 -6.36 -3.84 7.02
CA ASP A 111 -7.60 -4.19 7.70
C ASP A 111 -8.35 -2.91 8.10
N ALA A 112 -7.66 -1.85 8.54
CA ALA A 112 -8.24 -0.55 8.85
C ALA A 112 -8.91 0.12 7.63
N THR A 113 -8.39 -0.13 6.42
CA THR A 113 -8.94 0.38 5.16
C THR A 113 -9.69 -0.70 4.37
N ALA A 114 -9.98 -1.85 4.99
CA ALA A 114 -10.62 -3.01 4.38
C ALA A 114 -10.08 -3.32 2.96
N SER A 115 -8.76 -3.28 2.84
CA SER A 115 -8.00 -3.41 1.60
C SER A 115 -7.40 -4.80 1.48
N THR A 116 -7.21 -5.26 0.23
CA THR A 116 -6.41 -6.47 -0.02
C THR A 116 -4.92 -6.17 0.08
N VAL A 117 -4.08 -7.20 0.26
CA VAL A 117 -2.62 -7.05 0.16
C VAL A 117 -2.09 -8.01 -0.91
N ARG A 118 -1.38 -7.49 -1.90
CA ARG A 118 -0.70 -8.27 -2.94
C ARG A 118 0.80 -8.31 -2.70
N VAL A 119 1.43 -9.42 -3.08
CA VAL A 119 2.89 -9.58 -3.02
C VAL A 119 3.39 -10.51 -4.12
N GLY A 120 4.54 -10.18 -4.71
CA GLY A 120 5.29 -11.06 -5.60
C GLY A 120 6.47 -11.70 -4.88
N ALA A 121 6.73 -12.97 -5.15
CA ALA A 121 7.88 -13.71 -4.61
C ALA A 121 8.57 -14.52 -5.69
N LEU A 122 9.91 -14.46 -5.72
CA LEU A 122 10.71 -15.29 -6.62
C LEU A 122 10.35 -16.77 -6.41
N LYS A 123 10.11 -17.50 -7.50
CA LYS A 123 9.89 -18.94 -7.46
C LYS A 123 11.04 -19.64 -6.74
N GLU A 124 10.73 -20.71 -6.02
CA GLU A 124 11.70 -21.55 -5.30
C GLU A 124 12.46 -20.84 -4.15
N SER A 125 12.10 -19.59 -3.83
CA SER A 125 12.58 -18.91 -2.63
C SER A 125 11.79 -19.33 -1.38
N ASP A 126 12.43 -19.23 -0.22
CA ASP A 126 11.77 -19.49 1.08
C ASP A 126 10.62 -18.50 1.37
N SER A 127 10.61 -17.35 0.70
CA SER A 127 9.55 -16.35 0.80
C SER A 127 8.17 -16.91 0.43
N ASN A 128 8.09 -17.85 -0.50
CA ASN A 128 6.82 -18.49 -0.88
C ASN A 128 6.15 -19.17 0.33
N ARG A 129 6.93 -19.93 1.10
CA ARG A 129 6.46 -20.59 2.32
C ARG A 129 6.13 -19.59 3.42
N PHE A 130 6.92 -18.52 3.53
CA PHE A 130 6.68 -17.44 4.48
C PHE A 130 5.34 -16.77 4.23
N TYR A 131 5.03 -16.35 3.00
CA TYR A 131 3.77 -15.68 2.68
C TYR A 131 2.55 -16.58 2.90
N VAL A 132 2.60 -17.83 2.44
CA VAL A 132 1.49 -18.79 2.63
C VAL A 132 1.15 -18.98 4.11
N ARG A 133 2.17 -19.11 4.98
CA ARG A 133 1.95 -19.25 6.44
C ARG A 133 1.32 -18.01 7.09
N HIS A 134 1.44 -16.84 6.47
CA HIS A 134 0.86 -15.59 6.97
C HIS A 134 -0.49 -15.26 6.31
N GLY A 135 -1.15 -16.25 5.70
CA GLY A 135 -2.52 -16.13 5.20
C GLY A 135 -2.64 -15.56 3.78
N PHE A 136 -1.52 -15.40 3.07
CA PHE A 136 -1.55 -15.11 1.64
C PHE A 136 -1.92 -16.36 0.83
N GLN A 137 -2.70 -16.17 -0.22
CA GLN A 137 -3.17 -17.22 -1.13
C GLN A 137 -2.51 -17.01 -2.50
N LEU A 138 -2.00 -18.08 -3.12
CA LEU A 138 -1.43 -18.01 -4.47
C LEU A 138 -2.58 -17.73 -5.45
N VAL A 139 -2.47 -16.65 -6.23
CA VAL A 139 -3.48 -16.25 -7.21
C VAL A 139 -2.98 -16.34 -8.64
N GLU A 140 -1.67 -16.23 -8.84
CA GLU A 140 -1.05 -16.30 -10.16
C GLU A 140 0.39 -16.79 -10.04
N SER A 141 0.86 -17.54 -11.04
CA SER A 141 2.27 -17.91 -11.16
C SER A 141 2.75 -17.44 -12.53
N GLY A 142 3.63 -16.43 -12.53
CA GLY A 142 4.23 -15.89 -13.75
C GLY A 142 5.42 -16.73 -14.21
N GLU A 143 6.27 -16.19 -15.08
CA GLU A 143 7.48 -16.89 -15.53
C GLU A 143 8.46 -17.11 -14.36
N PHE A 144 8.77 -16.04 -13.61
CA PHE A 144 9.80 -16.05 -12.56
C PHE A 144 9.26 -15.88 -11.13
N ASP A 145 8.11 -15.25 -10.98
CA ASP A 145 7.55 -14.87 -9.69
C ASP A 145 6.19 -15.56 -9.48
N ASN A 146 5.92 -15.95 -8.24
CA ASN A 146 4.58 -16.28 -7.76
C ASN A 146 3.94 -15.03 -7.18
N TYR A 147 2.67 -14.81 -7.47
CA TYR A 147 1.89 -13.70 -6.95
C TYR A 147 0.83 -14.18 -5.99
N TYR A 148 0.81 -13.56 -4.82
CA TYR A 148 -0.09 -13.91 -3.75
C TYR A 148 -1.00 -12.74 -3.35
N LEU A 149 -2.18 -13.08 -2.84
CA LEU A 149 -3.18 -12.15 -2.34
C LEU A 149 -3.56 -12.54 -0.92
N ARG A 150 -3.53 -11.58 0.00
CA ARG A 150 -4.27 -11.65 1.25
C ARG A 150 -5.60 -10.92 1.03
N PRO A 151 -6.76 -11.61 1.18
CA PRO A 151 -8.05 -10.96 1.03
C PRO A 151 -8.24 -9.92 2.13
N GLN A 152 -9.06 -8.92 1.82
CA GLN A 152 -9.61 -7.97 2.79
C GLN A 152 -10.26 -8.73 3.95
N ARG A 153 -9.87 -8.41 5.19
CA ARG A 153 -10.60 -8.86 6.38
C ARG A 153 -11.58 -7.78 6.79
N PHE A 154 -12.80 -8.18 7.04
CA PHE A 154 -13.83 -7.34 7.64
C PHE A 154 -14.01 -7.85 9.06
N GLU A 155 -13.55 -7.09 10.05
CA GLU A 155 -13.79 -7.45 11.44
C GLU A 155 -15.27 -7.21 11.79
N GLY A 156 -15.95 -8.27 12.24
CA GLY A 156 -17.11 -8.19 13.12
C GLY A 156 -18.48 -7.81 12.56
N ALA A 157 -18.59 -7.31 11.32
CA ALA A 157 -19.90 -6.94 10.72
C ALA A 157 -20.35 -7.93 9.63
N PRO A 158 -21.66 -8.29 9.56
CA PRO A 158 -22.18 -9.05 8.42
C PRO A 158 -21.97 -8.23 7.14
N MET A 159 -21.34 -8.86 6.17
CA MET A 159 -20.98 -8.23 4.91
C MET A 159 -22.07 -8.40 3.85
N ALA A 160 -22.40 -7.29 3.21
CA ALA A 160 -23.16 -7.28 1.96
C ALA A 160 -22.23 -6.93 0.80
N SER A 161 -22.29 -7.70 -0.28
CA SER A 161 -21.61 -7.36 -1.54
C SER A 161 -22.52 -6.47 -2.39
N ILE A 162 -21.98 -5.38 -2.92
CA ILE A 162 -22.68 -4.54 -3.90
C ILE A 162 -21.95 -4.70 -5.24
N ASN A 163 -22.66 -5.21 -6.24
CA ASN A 163 -22.16 -5.32 -7.60
C ASN A 163 -22.72 -4.17 -8.44
N VAL A 164 -21.84 -3.31 -8.95
CA VAL A 164 -22.19 -2.17 -9.80
C VAL A 164 -21.69 -2.43 -11.21
N ARG A 165 -22.56 -2.26 -12.21
CA ARG A 165 -22.16 -2.25 -13.62
C ARG A 165 -22.01 -0.81 -14.09
N ILE A 166 -20.88 -0.53 -14.71
CA ILE A 166 -20.55 0.75 -15.32
C ILE A 166 -19.91 0.50 -16.69
N GLU A 167 -19.90 1.50 -17.55
CA GLU A 167 -19.22 1.44 -18.84
C GLU A 167 -17.70 1.31 -18.68
N ASP A 168 -17.05 0.54 -19.55
CA ASP A 168 -15.61 0.24 -19.45
C ASP A 168 -14.74 1.50 -19.62
N ASP A 169 -15.14 2.45 -20.47
CA ASP A 169 -14.43 3.72 -20.64
C ASP A 169 -14.50 4.56 -19.35
N LEU A 170 -15.68 4.66 -18.75
CA LEU A 170 -15.86 5.38 -17.49
C LEU A 170 -15.04 4.74 -16.37
N LYS A 171 -15.05 3.40 -16.31
CA LYS A 171 -14.21 2.62 -15.40
C LYS A 171 -12.74 3.01 -15.55
N ALA A 172 -12.19 2.93 -16.76
CA ALA A 172 -10.79 3.21 -17.03
C ALA A 172 -10.38 4.64 -16.62
N ARG A 173 -11.18 5.65 -17.00
CA ARG A 173 -10.90 7.05 -16.66
C ARG A 173 -11.01 7.32 -15.16
N ALA A 174 -12.01 6.76 -14.49
CA ALA A 174 -12.20 6.94 -13.05
C ALA A 174 -11.07 6.31 -12.24
N TYR A 175 -10.60 5.12 -12.61
CA TYR A 175 -9.48 4.47 -11.92
C TYR A 175 -8.18 5.29 -12.02
N LEU A 176 -7.89 5.88 -13.17
CA LEU A 176 -6.69 6.70 -13.37
C LEU A 176 -6.71 7.96 -12.48
N GLU A 177 -7.86 8.63 -12.38
CA GLU A 177 -7.99 9.80 -11.49
C GLU A 177 -7.98 9.42 -10.01
N LEU A 178 -8.62 8.30 -9.63
CA LEU A 178 -8.57 7.78 -8.27
C LEU A 178 -7.14 7.48 -7.83
N GLU A 179 -6.35 6.86 -8.70
CA GLU A 179 -4.93 6.60 -8.45
C GLU A 179 -4.14 7.90 -8.26
N ARG A 180 -4.37 8.91 -9.11
CA ARG A 180 -3.75 10.24 -8.97
C ARG A 180 -4.12 10.92 -7.66
N LEU A 181 -5.33 10.69 -7.16
CA LEU A 181 -5.83 11.22 -5.89
C LEU A 181 -5.44 10.36 -4.67
N GLY A 182 -4.77 9.22 -4.87
CA GLY A 182 -4.40 8.29 -3.80
C GLY A 182 -5.59 7.56 -3.17
N ALA A 183 -6.71 7.45 -3.90
CA ALA A 183 -7.93 6.79 -3.45
C ALA A 183 -8.19 5.50 -4.25
N THR A 184 -8.92 4.56 -3.65
CA THR A 184 -9.41 3.36 -4.34
C THR A 184 -10.90 3.50 -4.65
N SER A 185 -11.40 2.70 -5.62
CA SER A 185 -12.82 2.68 -5.96
C SER A 185 -13.69 2.19 -4.79
N SER A 186 -13.20 1.20 -4.05
CA SER A 186 -13.85 0.68 -2.84
C SER A 186 -13.92 1.73 -1.73
N GLU A 187 -12.87 2.52 -1.55
CA GLU A 187 -12.85 3.62 -0.57
C GLU A 187 -13.85 4.72 -0.94
N LEU A 188 -13.84 5.14 -2.21
CA LEU A 188 -14.82 6.12 -2.71
C LEU A 188 -16.26 5.63 -2.48
N LEU A 189 -16.56 4.37 -2.83
CA LEU A 189 -17.90 3.81 -2.70
C LEU A 189 -18.31 3.69 -1.23
N ARG A 190 -17.39 3.25 -0.36
CA ARG A 190 -17.62 3.18 1.09
C ARG A 190 -17.96 4.54 1.66
N GLN A 191 -17.15 5.56 1.36
CA GLN A 191 -17.37 6.93 1.83
C GLN A 191 -18.71 7.48 1.32
N THR A 192 -19.02 7.23 0.05
CA THR A 192 -20.29 7.64 -0.57
C THR A 192 -21.48 7.00 0.16
N LEU A 193 -21.44 5.69 0.37
CA LEU A 193 -22.53 4.97 1.06
C LEU A 193 -22.64 5.39 2.53
N GLN A 194 -21.52 5.64 3.20
CA GLN A 194 -21.50 6.13 4.56
C GLN A 194 -22.13 7.53 4.65
N TYR A 195 -21.75 8.44 3.75
CA TYR A 195 -22.35 9.77 3.68
C TYR A 195 -23.88 9.69 3.51
N VAL A 196 -24.35 8.86 2.56
CA VAL A 196 -25.78 8.64 2.34
C VAL A 196 -26.47 8.07 3.57
N ALA A 197 -25.84 7.11 4.26
CA ALA A 197 -26.41 6.51 5.47
C ALA A 197 -26.52 7.51 6.63
N GLU A 198 -25.54 8.40 6.78
CA GLU A 198 -25.49 9.39 7.86
C GLU A 198 -26.38 10.62 7.58
N HIS A 199 -26.47 11.06 6.33
CA HIS A 199 -27.10 12.34 5.97
C HIS A 199 -28.41 12.18 5.19
N GLY A 200 -28.73 10.98 4.70
CA GLY A 200 -29.94 10.72 3.92
C GLY A 200 -29.96 11.38 2.54
N GLN A 201 -28.81 11.82 2.01
CA GLN A 201 -28.67 12.53 0.73
C GLN A 201 -27.45 12.02 -0.03
N LEU A 202 -27.47 12.12 -1.38
CA LEU A 202 -26.31 11.79 -2.20
C LEU A 202 -25.23 12.88 -2.05
N PRO A 203 -23.93 12.51 -1.91
CA PRO A 203 -22.87 13.50 -1.91
C PRO A 203 -22.81 14.17 -3.29
N PHE A 204 -22.79 15.49 -3.29
CA PHE A 204 -22.68 16.33 -4.49
C PHE A 204 -23.85 16.26 -5.50
N MET A 205 -25.08 15.95 -5.06
CA MET A 205 -26.24 16.25 -5.90
C MET A 205 -26.32 17.76 -6.10
N MET A 206 -25.93 18.21 -7.29
CA MET A 206 -26.07 19.60 -7.71
C MET A 206 -27.56 19.92 -7.74
N THR A 207 -28.00 20.79 -6.85
CA THR A 207 -29.26 21.50 -7.00
C THR A 207 -29.07 22.64 -8.00
N GLU A 208 -30.14 23.15 -8.64
CA GLU A 208 -30.04 24.32 -9.53
C GLU A 208 -29.41 25.54 -8.82
N GLU A 209 -29.46 25.61 -7.48
CA GLU A 209 -28.79 26.64 -6.68
C GLU A 209 -27.26 26.49 -6.63
N ASP A 210 -26.73 25.26 -6.72
CA ASP A 210 -25.29 25.00 -6.64
C ASP A 210 -24.54 25.41 -7.92
N GLU A 211 -25.23 25.47 -9.06
CA GLU A 211 -24.64 25.84 -10.35
C GLU A 211 -24.24 27.33 -10.37
N ALA A 212 -25.05 28.20 -9.76
CA ALA A 212 -24.75 29.62 -9.58
C ALA A 212 -23.57 29.84 -8.62
N LEU A 213 -23.48 29.02 -7.56
CA LEU A 213 -22.37 29.07 -6.61
C LEU A 213 -21.06 28.62 -7.26
N LEU A 214 -21.09 27.57 -8.08
CA LEU A 214 -19.92 27.10 -8.83
C LEU A 214 -19.47 28.06 -9.92
N ALA A 215 -20.39 28.72 -10.61
CA ALA A 215 -20.05 29.80 -11.56
C ALA A 215 -19.30 30.91 -10.83
N THR A 216 -19.78 31.30 -9.65
CA THR A 216 -19.13 32.30 -8.79
C THR A 216 -17.76 31.83 -8.29
N VAL A 217 -17.62 30.58 -7.87
CA VAL A 217 -16.34 30.00 -7.40
C VAL A 217 -15.35 29.91 -8.56
N ARG A 218 -15.77 29.45 -9.75
CA ARG A 218 -14.92 29.39 -10.94
C ARG A 218 -14.47 30.77 -11.39
N GLU A 219 -15.38 31.75 -11.40
CA GLU A 219 -15.07 33.15 -11.73
C GLU A 219 -14.05 33.73 -10.74
N ARG A 220 -14.23 33.49 -9.43
CA ARG A 220 -13.29 33.92 -8.39
C ARG A 220 -11.94 33.20 -8.42
N LEU A 221 -11.90 31.93 -8.80
CA LEU A 221 -10.63 31.19 -8.98
C LEU A 221 -9.88 31.64 -10.24
N ALA A 222 -10.61 31.99 -11.31
CA ALA A 222 -10.02 32.51 -12.56
C ALA A 222 -9.57 33.98 -12.43
N SER A 223 -10.24 34.77 -11.59
CA SER A 223 -9.91 36.16 -11.29
C SER A 223 -9.90 36.42 -9.77
N PRO A 224 -8.84 35.99 -9.06
CA PRO A 224 -8.77 36.09 -7.61
C PRO A 224 -8.76 37.55 -7.15
N GLN A 225 -9.86 37.99 -6.56
CA GLN A 225 -9.92 39.29 -5.89
C GLN A 225 -9.24 39.20 -4.52
N ARG A 226 -8.36 40.17 -4.22
CA ARG A 226 -7.77 40.30 -2.87
C ARG A 226 -8.88 40.66 -1.88
N VAL A 227 -9.31 39.68 -1.10
CA VAL A 227 -10.10 39.93 0.11
C VAL A 227 -9.14 40.48 1.16
N LYS A 228 -9.24 41.77 1.48
CA LYS A 228 -8.58 42.32 2.67
C LYS A 228 -9.39 41.88 3.88
N VAL A 229 -8.90 40.87 4.59
CA VAL A 229 -9.36 40.56 5.93
C VAL A 229 -8.54 41.42 6.89
N SER A 230 -9.19 42.31 7.64
CA SER A 230 -8.56 43.01 8.75
C SER A 230 -8.44 42.04 9.92
N LEU A 231 -7.29 42.00 10.59
CA LEU A 231 -7.10 41.17 11.80
C LEU A 231 -7.98 41.61 12.97
N ASP A 232 -8.63 42.77 12.88
CA ASP A 232 -9.58 43.27 13.89
C ASP A 232 -10.99 42.65 13.75
N ASP A 233 -11.27 41.91 12.67
CA ASP A 233 -12.57 41.25 12.42
C ASP A 233 -12.54 39.72 12.65
N LEU A 234 -11.51 39.20 13.32
CA LEU A 234 -11.38 37.79 13.74
C LEU A 234 -11.60 37.60 15.24
#